data_AF-A0A7Y6PVX1-F1
#
_entry.id   AF-A0A7Y6PVX1-F1
#
_cell.length_a   1.000
_cell.length_b   1.000
_cell.length_c   1.000
_cell.angle_alpha   90.00
_cell.angle_beta   90.00
_cell.angle_gamma   90.00
#
_symmetry.space_group_name_H-M   'P 1'
#
loop_
_entity.id
_entity.type
_entity.pdbx_description
1 polymer ?
#
loop_
_entity_poly.entity_id
_entity_poly.type
_entity_poly.pdbx_seq_one_letter_code
_entity_poly.pdbx_strand_id
1 'polypeptide(L)'
;MRLAILVALSACVEPPPAQWTYVHAAIIVPHCTTSACHSTLSRAGNLDLHDVDAAYQALTSRACTDTAAPAAGYVDTANPSASYLSILLRREGPTGMPPNARLADTEIERLETWMMAGARCD
;
A
#
# COMPACT_ATOMS: atom_id res chain seq x y z
N MET A 1 -6.61 49.53 24.88
CA MET A 1 -5.59 48.57 24.41
C MET A 1 -6.25 47.20 24.34
N ARG A 2 -6.73 46.77 23.16
CA ARG A 2 -7.36 45.46 22.96
C ARG A 2 -6.26 44.47 22.56
N LEU A 3 -6.00 43.52 23.45
CA LEU A 3 -5.06 42.42 23.21
C LEU A 3 -5.68 41.50 22.15
N ALA A 4 -5.10 41.47 20.95
CA ALA A 4 -5.47 40.50 19.92
C ALA A 4 -4.77 39.18 20.23
N ILE A 5 -5.56 38.16 20.58
CA ILE A 5 -5.11 36.79 20.75
C ILE A 5 -4.86 36.22 19.35
N LEU A 6 -3.58 36.03 19.00
CA LEU A 6 -3.16 35.26 17.84
C LEU A 6 -3.39 33.77 18.14
N VAL A 7 -4.47 33.21 17.58
CA VAL A 7 -4.71 31.77 17.56
C VAL A 7 -3.74 31.16 16.55
N ALA A 8 -2.73 30.45 17.04
CA ALA A 8 -1.88 29.61 16.21
C ALA A 8 -2.73 28.41 15.73
N LEU A 9 -3.18 28.47 14.46
CA LEU A 9 -3.70 27.30 13.77
C LEU A 9 -2.55 26.33 13.55
N SER A 10 -2.41 25.36 14.46
CA SER A 10 -1.66 24.15 14.19
C SER A 10 -2.40 23.43 13.08
N ALA A 11 -2.04 23.71 11.83
CA ALA A 11 -2.42 22.86 10.71
C ALA A 11 -1.76 21.51 10.97
N CYS A 12 -2.47 20.60 11.62
CA CYS A 12 -2.19 19.18 11.47
C CYS A 12 -2.35 18.93 9.98
N VAL A 13 -1.24 18.84 9.25
CA VAL A 13 -1.25 18.29 7.90
C VAL A 13 -1.82 16.90 8.07
N GLU A 14 -3.07 16.71 7.66
CA GLU A 14 -3.71 15.42 7.74
C GLU A 14 -2.87 14.46 6.87
N PRO A 15 -2.45 13.30 7.40
CA PRO A 15 -1.65 12.39 6.61
C PRO A 15 -2.46 11.99 5.36
N PRO A 16 -1.80 11.83 4.20
CA PRO A 16 -2.48 11.46 2.97
C PRO A 16 -3.30 10.18 3.18
N PRO A 17 -4.44 10.00 2.51
CA PRO A 17 -5.37 8.93 2.82
C PRO A 17 -4.72 7.55 2.64
N ALA A 18 -4.96 6.64 3.58
CA ALA A 18 -4.59 5.23 3.45
C ALA A 18 -5.67 4.46 2.66
N GLN A 19 -6.08 5.03 1.52
CA GLN A 19 -7.08 4.50 0.60
C GLN A 19 -6.41 3.74 -0.54
N TRP A 20 -7.09 2.75 -1.12
CA TRP A 20 -6.45 1.89 -2.11
C TRP A 20 -6.05 2.62 -3.38
N THR A 21 -6.92 3.47 -3.94
CA THR A 21 -6.62 4.28 -5.12
C THR A 21 -5.41 5.17 -4.91
N TYR A 22 -5.26 5.76 -3.71
CA TYR A 22 -4.07 6.51 -3.34
C TYR A 22 -2.82 5.62 -3.26
N VAL A 23 -2.90 4.51 -2.51
CA VAL A 23 -1.78 3.55 -2.36
C VAL A 23 -1.34 3.01 -3.72
N HIS A 24 -2.29 2.68 -4.59
CA HIS A 24 -2.00 2.18 -5.94
C HIS A 24 -1.25 3.22 -6.77
N ALA A 25 -1.81 4.43 -6.88
CA ALA A 25 -1.22 5.48 -7.71
C ALA A 25 0.11 6.01 -7.16
N ALA A 26 0.20 6.21 -5.85
CA ALA A 26 1.36 6.84 -5.22
C ALA A 26 2.50 5.87 -4.91
N ILE A 27 2.21 4.57 -4.74
CA ILE A 27 3.20 3.58 -4.29
C ILE A 27 3.31 2.42 -5.27
N ILE A 28 2.22 1.70 -5.56
CA ILE A 28 2.28 0.46 -6.36
C ILE A 28 2.75 0.75 -7.79
N VAL A 29 2.12 1.71 -8.47
CA VAL A 29 2.46 2.06 -9.86
C VAL A 29 3.93 2.45 -10.02
N PRO A 30 4.47 3.46 -9.30
CA PRO A 30 5.85 3.91 -9.52
C PRO A 30 6.91 2.88 -9.11
N HIS A 31 6.65 2.03 -8.11
CA HIS A 31 7.69 1.15 -7.54
C HIS A 31 7.58 -0.32 -7.94
N CYS A 32 6.39 -0.80 -8.29
CA CYS A 32 6.14 -2.21 -8.58
C CYS A 32 5.85 -2.50 -10.05
N THR A 33 5.36 -1.50 -10.81
CA THR A 33 4.87 -1.70 -12.19
C THR A 33 5.86 -1.28 -13.27
N THR A 34 7.15 -1.21 -12.96
CA THR A 34 8.18 -0.96 -13.97
C THR A 34 8.16 -2.05 -15.05
N SER A 35 8.64 -1.73 -16.26
CA SER A 35 8.51 -2.59 -17.43
C SER A 35 9.03 -4.01 -17.22
N ALA A 36 10.04 -4.20 -16.36
CA ALA A 36 10.65 -5.50 -16.05
C ALA A 36 10.05 -6.24 -14.84
N CYS A 37 9.08 -5.65 -14.14
CA CYS A 37 8.55 -6.19 -12.88
C CYS A 37 7.07 -6.58 -13.03
N HIS A 38 6.20 -6.09 -12.15
CA HIS A 38 4.79 -6.47 -12.10
C HIS A 38 3.91 -5.59 -13.01
N SER A 39 4.38 -5.38 -14.24
CA SER A 39 3.66 -4.63 -15.27
C SER A 39 2.77 -5.56 -16.12
N THR A 40 1.89 -4.97 -16.93
CA THR A 40 1.11 -5.69 -17.96
C THR A 40 2.00 -6.47 -18.92
N LEU A 41 3.21 -5.97 -19.20
CA LEU A 41 4.17 -6.59 -20.11
C LEU A 41 4.92 -7.75 -19.46
N SER A 42 5.57 -7.53 -18.32
CA SER A 42 6.48 -8.51 -17.74
C SER A 42 5.81 -9.53 -16.85
N ARG A 43 4.74 -9.14 -16.14
CA ARG A 43 3.99 -10.02 -15.23
C ARG A 43 4.91 -10.84 -14.31
N ALA A 44 5.96 -10.23 -13.76
CA ALA A 44 6.95 -10.94 -12.96
C ALA A 44 6.26 -11.69 -11.81
N GLY A 45 6.62 -12.96 -11.60
CA GLY A 45 5.95 -13.82 -10.62
C GLY A 45 4.46 -14.09 -10.93
N ASN A 46 4.05 -13.96 -12.19
CA ASN A 46 2.66 -14.06 -12.65
C ASN A 46 1.72 -13.00 -12.03
N LEU A 47 2.26 -11.84 -11.65
CA LEU A 47 1.50 -10.72 -11.09
C LEU A 47 1.53 -9.51 -12.00
N ASP A 48 0.36 -8.93 -12.24
CA ASP A 48 0.16 -7.66 -12.92
C ASP A 48 -0.47 -6.69 -11.93
N LEU A 49 0.29 -5.64 -11.57
CA LEU A 49 -0.12 -4.64 -10.59
C LEU A 49 -0.41 -3.28 -11.24
N HIS A 50 -0.45 -3.22 -12.56
CA HIS A 50 -0.63 -1.96 -13.29
C HIS A 50 -2.08 -1.44 -13.21
N ASP A 51 -3.05 -2.32 -13.42
CA ASP A 51 -4.47 -1.99 -13.29
C ASP A 51 -4.90 -1.96 -11.81
N VAL A 52 -5.70 -0.97 -11.43
CA VAL A 52 -6.04 -0.70 -10.02
C VAL A 52 -6.88 -1.81 -9.38
N ASP A 53 -7.84 -2.37 -10.11
CA ASP A 53 -8.73 -3.41 -9.59
C ASP A 53 -8.02 -4.78 -9.60
N ALA A 54 -7.30 -5.08 -10.68
CA ALA A 54 -6.51 -6.29 -10.78
C ALA A 54 -5.40 -6.34 -9.72
N ALA A 55 -4.74 -5.21 -9.46
CA ALA A 55 -3.72 -5.10 -8.41
C ALA A 55 -4.32 -5.33 -7.02
N TYR A 56 -5.51 -4.77 -6.74
CA TYR A 56 -6.22 -5.02 -5.49
C TYR A 56 -6.48 -6.51 -5.30
N GLN A 57 -7.04 -7.14 -6.34
CA GLN A 57 -7.37 -8.57 -6.32
C GLN A 57 -6.12 -9.44 -6.18
N ALA A 58 -5.03 -9.10 -6.85
CA ALA A 58 -3.78 -9.83 -6.77
C ALA A 58 -3.17 -9.80 -5.35
N LEU A 59 -3.25 -8.66 -4.65
CA LEU A 59 -2.67 -8.51 -3.31
C LEU A 59 -3.57 -9.04 -2.20
N THR A 60 -4.88 -8.83 -2.32
CA THR A 60 -5.86 -9.11 -1.25
C THR A 60 -6.64 -10.41 -1.45
N SER A 61 -6.51 -11.04 -2.63
CA SER A 61 -7.35 -12.16 -3.06
C SER A 61 -8.85 -11.83 -3.09
N ARG A 62 -9.23 -10.54 -3.24
CA ARG A 62 -10.62 -10.05 -3.22
C ARG A 62 -10.93 -9.12 -4.39
N ALA A 63 -12.17 -9.14 -4.86
CA ALA A 63 -12.67 -8.05 -5.70
C ALA A 63 -13.02 -6.83 -4.82
N CYS A 64 -12.92 -5.62 -5.36
CA CYS A 64 -13.30 -4.40 -4.62
C CYS A 64 -14.78 -4.37 -4.21
N THR A 65 -15.64 -5.14 -4.89
CA THR A 65 -17.06 -5.29 -4.53
C THR A 65 -17.32 -6.27 -3.38
N ASP A 66 -16.30 -7.00 -2.93
CA ASP A 66 -16.43 -7.98 -1.86
C ASP A 66 -16.26 -7.33 -0.49
N THR A 67 -17.20 -7.56 0.44
CA THR A 67 -17.13 -7.06 1.81
C THR A 67 -16.59 -8.10 2.81
N ALA A 68 -16.31 -9.34 2.36
CA ALA A 68 -15.78 -10.40 3.20
C ALA A 68 -14.35 -10.08 3.69
N ALA A 69 -13.90 -10.70 4.78
CA ALA A 69 -12.50 -10.57 5.19
C ALA A 69 -11.55 -11.16 4.12
N PRO A 70 -10.33 -10.62 3.93
CA PRO A 70 -9.37 -11.19 2.98
C PRO A 70 -9.11 -12.66 3.23
N ALA A 71 -9.17 -13.46 2.17
CA ALA A 71 -8.61 -14.80 2.18
C ALA A 71 -7.06 -14.72 2.22
N ALA A 72 -6.39 -15.84 2.51
CA ALA A 72 -4.94 -15.91 2.49
C ALA A 72 -4.37 -15.31 1.19
N GLY A 73 -3.47 -14.33 1.32
CA GLY A 73 -2.92 -13.55 0.23
C GLY A 73 -1.64 -12.84 0.67
N TYR A 74 -1.27 -11.76 -0.03
CA TYR A 74 -0.11 -10.94 0.34
C TYR A 74 -0.38 -10.04 1.56
N VAL A 75 -1.65 -9.84 1.90
CA VAL A 75 -2.13 -8.92 2.93
C VAL A 75 -2.78 -9.69 4.09
N ASP A 76 -2.33 -9.40 5.31
CA ASP A 76 -2.96 -9.77 6.58
C ASP A 76 -3.45 -8.48 7.27
N THR A 77 -4.76 -8.31 7.31
CA THR A 77 -5.38 -7.13 7.96
C THR A 77 -5.37 -7.20 9.48
N ALA A 78 -5.21 -8.40 10.06
CA ALA A 78 -5.10 -8.57 11.51
C ALA A 78 -3.68 -8.27 12.01
N ASN A 79 -2.66 -8.64 11.22
CA ASN A 79 -1.25 -8.37 11.53
C ASN A 79 -0.51 -7.77 10.32
N PRO A 80 -0.70 -6.47 10.01
CA PRO A 80 -0.10 -5.82 8.84
C PRO A 80 1.41 -6.00 8.72
N SER A 81 2.17 -5.89 9.81
CA SER A 81 3.63 -6.07 9.78
C SER A 81 4.06 -7.51 9.51
N ALA A 82 3.21 -8.50 9.82
CA ALA A 82 3.45 -9.91 9.55
C ALA A 82 2.90 -10.36 8.18
N SER A 83 2.23 -9.46 7.44
CA SER A 83 1.78 -9.72 6.07
C SER A 83 2.94 -10.14 5.19
N TYR A 84 2.72 -11.06 4.26
CA TYR A 84 3.77 -11.48 3.32
C TYR A 84 4.29 -10.30 2.49
N LEU A 85 3.42 -9.35 2.11
CA LEU A 85 3.83 -8.09 1.47
C LEU A 85 4.81 -7.30 2.34
N SER A 86 4.52 -7.11 3.62
CA SER A 86 5.37 -6.36 4.56
C SER A 86 6.73 -7.04 4.74
N ILE A 87 6.76 -8.37 4.85
CA ILE A 87 8.01 -9.15 4.93
C ILE A 87 8.88 -8.91 3.68
N LEU A 88 8.28 -8.91 2.48
CA LEU A 88 8.98 -8.63 1.22
C LEU A 88 9.52 -7.20 1.17
N LEU A 89 8.70 -6.21 1.56
CA LEU A 89 9.06 -4.78 1.49
C LEU A 89 10.10 -4.38 2.53
N ARG A 90 10.02 -4.95 3.73
CA ARG A 90 11.00 -4.76 4.81
C ARG A 90 12.27 -5.59 4.61
N ARG A 91 12.26 -6.54 3.68
CA ARG A 91 13.36 -7.47 3.36
C ARG A 91 13.73 -8.37 4.54
N GLU A 92 12.71 -8.81 5.28
CA GLU A 92 12.86 -9.66 6.47
C GLU A 92 12.81 -11.16 6.11
N GLY A 93 12.65 -11.49 4.83
CA GLY A 93 12.65 -12.86 4.30
C GLY A 93 13.81 -13.16 3.35
N PRO A 94 13.79 -14.33 2.66
CA PRO A 94 14.87 -14.76 1.77
C PRO A 94 14.98 -13.92 0.48
N THR A 95 13.95 -13.15 0.15
CA THR A 95 13.92 -12.23 -1.00
C THR A 95 13.29 -10.90 -0.57
N GLY A 96 13.69 -9.81 -1.24
CA GLY A 96 13.19 -8.46 -0.95
C GLY A 96 12.63 -7.80 -2.21
N MET A 97 11.51 -7.09 -2.06
CA MET A 97 10.88 -6.33 -3.14
C MET A 97 10.81 -4.84 -2.79
N PRO A 98 10.93 -3.93 -3.77
CA PRO A 98 11.43 -4.17 -5.13
C PRO A 98 12.89 -4.67 -5.14
N PRO A 99 13.36 -5.42 -6.16
CA PRO A 99 14.71 -5.98 -6.15
C PRO A 99 15.81 -4.92 -6.21
N ASN A 100 15.55 -3.81 -6.92
CA ASN A 100 16.57 -2.81 -7.25
C ASN A 100 16.70 -1.67 -6.22
N ALA A 101 15.64 -1.39 -5.48
CA ALA A 101 15.62 -0.33 -4.46
C ALA A 101 14.63 -0.70 -3.37
N ARG A 102 14.99 -0.41 -2.12
CA ARG A 102 14.06 -0.52 -0.99
C ARG A 102 13.10 0.66 -1.03
N LEU A 103 11.83 0.39 -0.72
CA LEU A 103 10.81 1.42 -0.53
C LEU A 103 11.12 2.26 0.72
N ALA A 104 10.66 3.52 0.78
CA ALA A 104 10.85 4.33 1.99
C ALA A 104 10.00 3.76 3.14
N ASP A 105 10.48 3.90 4.38
CA ASP A 105 9.75 3.41 5.56
C ASP A 105 8.35 4.02 5.66
N THR A 106 8.22 5.30 5.34
CA THR A 106 6.94 6.01 5.35
C THR A 106 5.94 5.47 4.32
N GLU A 107 6.41 4.90 3.20
CA GLU A 107 5.56 4.28 2.18
C GLU A 107 5.13 2.87 2.61
N ILE A 108 6.04 2.10 3.22
CA ILE A 108 5.72 0.80 3.81
C ILE A 108 4.69 0.97 4.95
N GLU A 109 4.91 1.93 5.85
CA GLU A 109 3.98 2.28 6.91
C GLU A 109 2.62 2.73 6.36
N ARG A 110 2.60 3.39 5.19
CA ARG A 110 1.35 3.78 4.54
C ARG A 110 0.57 2.56 4.06
N LEU A 111 1.23 1.60 3.43
CA LEU A 111 0.65 0.31 3.05
C LEU A 111 0.14 -0.45 4.28
N GLU A 112 0.92 -0.55 5.34
CA GLU A 112 0.52 -1.21 6.60
C GLU A 112 -0.67 -0.51 7.25
N THR A 113 -0.77 0.82 7.18
CA THR A 113 -1.95 1.55 7.67
C THR A 113 -3.19 1.20 6.84
N TRP A 114 -3.05 1.10 5.52
CA TRP A 114 -4.17 0.69 4.65
C TRP A 114 -4.64 -0.73 4.99
N MET A 115 -3.71 -1.67 5.24
CA MET A 115 -4.04 -3.02 5.68
C MET A 115 -4.74 -3.00 7.05
N MET A 116 -4.23 -2.22 8.00
CA MET A 116 -4.82 -2.07 9.34
C MET A 116 -6.24 -1.49 9.29
N ALA A 117 -6.53 -0.62 8.32
CA ALA A 117 -7.87 -0.08 8.07
C ALA A 117 -8.84 -1.11 7.42
N GLY A 118 -8.40 -2.36 7.26
CA GLY A 118 -9.15 -3.46 6.67
C GLY A 118 -8.85 -3.70 5.19
N ALA A 119 -7.76 -3.13 4.66
CA ALA A 119 -7.40 -3.19 3.25
C ALA A 119 -8.57 -2.82 2.34
N ARG A 120 -9.28 -1.73 2.67
CA ARG A 120 -10.45 -1.27 1.92
C ARG A 120 -10.04 -0.80 0.54
N CYS A 121 -10.84 -1.07 -0.48
CA CYS A 121 -10.57 -0.60 -1.84
C CYS A 121 -10.87 0.92 -2.01
N ASP A 122 -10.61 1.74 -0.96
CA ASP A 122 -11.42 2.93 -0.57
C ASP A 122 -12.91 2.68 -0.37
#